data_AF-A0A0G1LL91-F1
#
_entry.id   AF-A0A0G1LL91-F1
#
_cell.length_a   1.000
_cell.length_b   1.000
_cell.length_c   1.000
_cell.angle_alpha   90.00
_cell.angle_beta   90.00
_cell.angle_gamma   90.00
#
_symmetry.space_group_name_H-M   'P 1'
#
loop_
_entity.id
_entity.type
_entity.pdbx_description
1 polymer ?
#
loop_
_entity_poly.entity_id
_entity_poly.type
_entity_poly.pdbx_seq_one_letter_code
_entity_poly.pdbx_strand_id
1 'polypeptide(L)'
;MLDTNTLKKDFPILEMKVNGKDLVYLDNAATTQKPEKVLAAVDTYYRICNANVHRGSHTLSDNATSLYERSRESVAKFIGAKPTEIIFTRNATEGINLVAYSYGLATLHAGDEILIGGWEHHSNLVPWQEVCRKTTFAAN
;
A
#
# COMPACT_ATOMS: atom_id res chain seq x y z
N MET A 1 -30.14 2.45 -1.87
CA MET A 1 -29.48 3.77 -1.74
C MET A 1 -28.49 3.67 -0.59
N LEU A 2 -27.30 4.27 -0.70
CA LEU A 2 -26.28 4.23 0.34
C LEU A 2 -26.67 5.16 1.50
N ASP A 3 -26.67 4.68 2.75
CA ASP A 3 -26.93 5.53 3.94
C ASP A 3 -25.61 6.06 4.51
N THR A 4 -25.32 7.33 4.21
CA THR A 4 -24.09 8.00 4.65
C THR A 4 -24.06 8.26 6.15
N ASN A 5 -25.20 8.39 6.82
CA ASN A 5 -25.24 8.66 8.27
C ASN A 5 -24.87 7.41 9.05
N THR A 6 -25.33 6.24 8.59
CA THR A 6 -24.90 4.97 9.16
C THR A 6 -23.41 4.72 8.90
N LEU A 7 -22.90 4.99 7.69
CA LEU A 7 -21.47 4.80 7.38
C LEU A 7 -20.54 5.69 8.20
N LYS A 8 -20.92 6.95 8.49
CA LYS A 8 -20.09 7.84 9.31
C LYS A 8 -19.83 7.28 10.71
N LYS A 9 -20.78 6.52 11.28
CA LYS A 9 -20.63 5.89 12.59
C LYS A 9 -19.53 4.82 12.60
N ASP A 10 -19.17 4.26 11.45
CA ASP A 10 -18.05 3.34 11.36
C ASP A 10 -16.70 4.06 11.48
N PHE A 11 -16.63 5.40 11.44
CA PHE A 11 -15.39 6.18 11.51
C PHE A 11 -15.39 7.06 12.77
N PRO A 12 -14.87 6.57 13.91
CA PRO A 12 -14.96 7.27 15.19
C PRO A 12 -14.40 8.70 15.17
N ILE A 13 -13.34 8.93 14.39
CA ILE A 13 -12.70 10.24 14.28
C ILE A 13 -13.64 11.34 13.73
N LEU A 14 -14.67 10.97 12.97
CA LEU A 14 -15.61 11.94 12.40
C LEU A 14 -16.58 12.54 13.43
N GLU A 15 -16.64 11.98 14.64
CA GLU A 15 -17.39 12.54 15.77
C GLU A 15 -16.61 13.62 16.53
N MET A 16 -15.31 13.79 16.22
CA MET A 16 -14.47 14.78 16.87
C MET A 16 -14.88 16.21 16.52
N LYS A 17 -14.67 17.12 17.48
CA LYS A 17 -14.71 18.56 17.25
C LYS A 17 -13.29 19.11 17.07
N VAL A 18 -13.11 19.96 16.07
CA VAL A 18 -11.88 20.72 15.82
C VAL A 18 -12.23 22.21 15.91
N ASN A 19 -11.50 22.95 16.75
CA ASN A 19 -11.78 24.37 17.01
C ASN A 19 -13.24 24.63 17.44
N GLY A 20 -13.80 23.74 18.26
CA GLY A 20 -15.18 23.82 18.76
C GLY A 20 -16.27 23.49 17.74
N LYS A 21 -15.92 23.12 16.50
CA LYS A 21 -16.86 22.79 15.41
C LYS A 21 -16.74 21.32 15.00
N ASP A 22 -17.79 20.78 14.41
CA ASP A 22 -17.76 19.40 13.90
C ASP A 22 -16.71 19.25 12.80
N LEU A 23 -15.98 18.14 12.83
CA LEU A 23 -14.96 17.84 11.83
C LEU A 23 -15.56 17.69 10.44
N VAL A 24 -15.08 18.48 9.49
CA VAL A 24 -15.33 18.32 8.05
C VAL A 24 -14.00 18.03 7.37
N TYR A 25 -13.66 16.75 7.25
CA TYR A 25 -12.38 16.29 6.70
C TYR A 25 -12.44 16.18 5.16
N LEU A 26 -11.84 17.15 4.46
CA LEU A 26 -11.83 17.24 2.99
C LEU A 26 -10.45 16.96 2.36
N ASP A 27 -9.57 16.28 3.08
CA ASP A 27 -8.20 15.96 2.63
C ASP A 27 -7.99 14.46 2.36
N ASN A 28 -9.05 13.77 1.92
CA ASN A 28 -9.04 12.32 1.72
C ASN A 28 -8.09 11.84 0.60
N ALA A 29 -7.72 12.72 -0.32
CA ALA A 29 -6.76 12.43 -1.39
C ALA A 29 -5.33 12.27 -0.86
N ALA A 30 -4.98 12.93 0.25
CA ALA A 30 -3.69 12.76 0.91
C ALA A 30 -3.69 11.51 1.80
N THR A 31 -4.72 11.32 2.64
CA THR A 31 -4.93 10.09 3.41
C THR A 31 -6.39 9.97 3.86
N THR A 32 -6.88 8.74 4.02
CA THR A 32 -8.25 8.48 4.46
C THR A 32 -8.34 8.22 5.95
N GLN A 33 -9.50 8.48 6.54
CA GLN A 33 -9.79 8.01 7.90
C GLN A 33 -10.06 6.50 7.91
N LYS A 34 -9.90 5.86 9.08
CA LYS A 34 -9.96 4.39 9.19
C LYS A 34 -11.27 3.99 9.88
N PRO A 35 -12.04 3.03 9.33
CA PRO A 35 -13.23 2.56 10.00
C PRO A 35 -12.86 1.67 11.20
N GLU A 36 -13.77 1.55 12.16
CA GLU A 36 -13.60 0.78 13.40
C GLU A 36 -13.17 -0.66 13.13
N LYS A 37 -13.72 -1.29 12.09
CA LYS A 37 -13.33 -2.65 11.69
C LYS A 37 -11.84 -2.80 11.37
N VAL A 38 -11.22 -1.78 10.78
CA VAL A 38 -9.78 -1.78 10.48
C VAL A 38 -8.97 -1.59 11.76
N LEU A 39 -9.40 -0.66 12.62
CA LEU A 39 -8.76 -0.43 13.92
C LEU A 39 -8.79 -1.68 14.79
N ALA A 40 -9.97 -2.30 14.94
CA ALA A 40 -10.17 -3.52 15.71
C ALA A 40 -9.36 -4.70 15.17
N ALA A 41 -9.20 -4.85 13.85
CA ALA A 41 -8.38 -5.90 13.26
C ALA A 41 -6.90 -5.74 13.64
N VAL A 42 -6.37 -4.52 13.60
CA VAL A 42 -4.99 -4.21 14.00
C VAL A 42 -4.80 -4.43 15.51
N ASP A 43 -5.71 -3.92 16.34
CA ASP A 43 -5.68 -4.10 17.80
C ASP A 43 -5.73 -5.60 18.17
N THR A 44 -6.66 -6.35 17.58
CA THR A 44 -6.79 -7.79 17.79
C THR A 44 -5.50 -8.52 17.42
N TYR A 45 -4.91 -8.21 16.26
CA TYR A 45 -3.66 -8.84 15.84
C TYR A 45 -2.56 -8.67 16.89
N TYR A 46 -2.36 -7.44 17.39
CA TYR A 46 -1.30 -7.18 18.37
C TYR A 46 -1.59 -7.73 19.76
N ARG A 47 -2.86 -7.83 20.17
CA ARG A 47 -3.22 -8.39 21.47
C ARG A 47 -3.03 -9.90 21.54
N ILE A 48 -3.38 -10.64 20.47
CA ILE A 48 -3.52 -12.11 20.55
C ILE A 48 -2.87 -12.90 19.41
N CYS A 49 -2.38 -12.27 18.34
CA CYS A 49 -1.82 -12.97 17.17
C CYS A 49 -0.36 -12.67 16.86
N ASN A 50 0.24 -11.63 17.47
CA ASN A 50 1.55 -11.13 17.06
C ASN A 50 2.67 -12.18 17.15
N ALA A 51 3.24 -12.52 16.01
CA ALA A 51 4.45 -13.32 15.85
C ALA A 51 5.10 -13.01 14.49
N ASN A 52 6.37 -13.41 14.32
CA ASN A 52 7.00 -13.35 13.00
C ASN A 52 6.35 -14.36 12.06
N VAL A 53 5.87 -13.88 10.91
CA VAL A 53 5.35 -14.72 9.84
C VAL A 53 6.46 -15.58 9.23
N HIS A 54 6.12 -16.79 8.77
CA HIS A 54 7.01 -17.70 8.04
C HIS A 54 8.31 -18.11 8.78
N ARG A 55 8.39 -17.92 10.10
CA ARG A 55 9.65 -18.10 10.86
C ARG A 55 9.60 -19.08 12.03
N GLY A 56 8.44 -19.59 12.42
CA GLY A 56 8.30 -20.46 13.59
C GLY A 56 7.38 -21.65 13.35
N SER A 57 7.66 -22.76 14.03
CA SER A 57 6.85 -23.99 14.06
C SER A 57 5.86 -24.01 15.23
N HIS A 58 5.48 -22.83 15.75
CA HIS A 58 4.61 -22.70 16.91
C HIS A 58 3.31 -22.00 16.54
N THR A 59 2.24 -22.26 17.30
CA THR A 59 0.86 -21.84 16.99
C THR A 59 0.73 -20.36 16.65
N LEU A 60 1.40 -19.46 17.38
CA LEU A 60 1.32 -18.02 17.08
C LEU A 60 1.94 -17.65 15.73
N SER A 61 3.04 -18.31 15.32
CA SER A 61 3.68 -18.08 14.02
C SER A 61 2.78 -18.57 12.88
N ASP A 62 2.16 -19.74 13.04
CA ASP A 62 1.21 -20.28 12.05
C ASP A 62 -0.03 -19.41 11.90
N ASN A 63 -0.56 -18.91 13.02
CA ASN A 63 -1.71 -18.00 13.03
C ASN A 63 -1.37 -16.66 12.36
N ALA A 64 -0.24 -16.04 12.71
CA ALA A 64 0.21 -14.79 12.08
C ALA A 64 0.41 -14.97 10.57
N THR A 65 1.04 -16.08 10.17
CA THR A 65 1.27 -16.42 8.76
C THR A 65 -0.05 -16.58 8.01
N SER A 66 -1.00 -17.31 8.60
CA SER A 66 -2.32 -17.53 8.01
C SER A 66 -3.08 -16.20 7.81
N LEU A 67 -3.04 -15.29 8.79
CA LEU A 67 -3.67 -13.97 8.66
C LEU A 67 -3.00 -13.09 7.59
N TYR A 68 -1.68 -13.16 7.49
CA TYR A 68 -0.91 -12.42 6.49
C TYR A 68 -1.22 -12.90 5.06
N GLU A 69 -1.23 -14.23 4.83
CA GLU A 69 -1.55 -14.78 3.51
C GLU A 69 -3.03 -14.60 3.14
N ARG A 70 -3.96 -14.66 4.09
CA ARG A 70 -5.37 -14.27 3.85
C ARG A 70 -5.52 -12.80 3.45
N SER A 71 -4.66 -11.92 3.98
CA SER A 71 -4.62 -10.52 3.54
C SER A 71 -4.15 -10.42 2.09
N ARG A 72 -3.17 -11.24 1.69
CA ARG A 72 -2.70 -11.33 0.30
C ARG A 72 -3.82 -11.79 -0.65
N GLU A 73 -4.54 -12.84 -0.28
CA GLU A 73 -5.70 -13.33 -1.04
C GLU A 73 -6.79 -12.27 -1.19
N SER A 74 -7.05 -11.51 -0.12
CA SER A 74 -8.06 -10.44 -0.12
C SER A 74 -7.68 -9.32 -1.09
N VAL A 75 -6.40 -8.91 -1.11
CA VAL A 75 -5.88 -7.92 -2.08
C VAL A 75 -5.95 -8.46 -3.50
N ALA A 76 -5.50 -9.70 -3.72
CA ALA A 76 -5.54 -10.35 -5.03
C ALA A 76 -6.96 -10.37 -5.61
N LYS A 77 -7.94 -10.79 -4.80
CA LYS A 77 -9.35 -10.77 -5.18
C LYS A 77 -9.87 -9.36 -5.46
N PHE A 78 -9.46 -8.37 -4.67
CA PHE A 78 -9.91 -6.98 -4.83
C PHE A 78 -9.50 -6.37 -6.18
N ILE A 79 -8.30 -6.70 -6.67
CA ILE A 79 -7.76 -6.17 -7.94
C ILE A 79 -7.87 -7.16 -9.11
N GLY A 80 -8.39 -8.37 -8.90
CA GLY A 80 -8.55 -9.39 -9.95
C GLY A 80 -7.26 -10.13 -10.34
N ALA A 81 -6.29 -10.25 -9.42
CA ALA A 81 -5.00 -10.92 -9.63
C ALA A 81 -4.91 -12.26 -8.89
N LYS A 82 -3.82 -13.02 -9.09
CA LYS A 82 -3.47 -14.20 -8.29
C LYS A 82 -2.68 -13.79 -7.04
N PRO A 83 -2.81 -14.49 -5.89
CA PRO A 83 -2.02 -14.19 -4.70
C PRO A 83 -0.51 -14.17 -4.96
N THR A 84 0.00 -15.02 -5.84
CA THR A 84 1.42 -15.09 -6.22
C THR A 84 1.93 -13.85 -6.96
N GLU A 85 1.03 -12.99 -7.46
CA GLU A 85 1.37 -11.73 -8.15
C GLU A 85 1.36 -10.53 -7.19
N ILE A 86 1.00 -10.74 -5.91
CA ILE A 86 0.91 -9.68 -4.90
C ILE A 86 2.19 -9.61 -4.08
N ILE A 87 2.88 -8.48 -4.18
CA ILE A 87 4.04 -8.15 -3.34
C ILE A 87 3.65 -7.01 -2.39
N PHE A 88 3.71 -7.27 -1.08
CA PHE A 88 3.48 -6.22 -0.09
C PHE A 88 4.70 -5.31 0.00
N THR A 89 4.46 -4.00 -0.10
CA THR A 89 5.44 -2.94 0.10
C THR A 89 4.88 -1.94 1.12
N ARG A 90 5.71 -1.04 1.66
CA ARG A 90 5.30 -0.03 2.64
C ARG A 90 4.27 0.94 2.08
N ASN A 91 4.39 1.30 0.79
CA ASN A 91 3.52 2.22 0.09
C ASN A 91 3.68 2.12 -1.43
N ALA A 92 2.84 2.84 -2.19
CA ALA A 92 2.90 2.87 -3.64
C ALA A 92 4.26 3.36 -4.19
N THR A 93 4.90 4.34 -3.52
CA THR A 93 6.23 4.84 -3.91
C THR A 93 7.28 3.73 -3.88
N GLU A 94 7.30 2.91 -2.83
CA GLU A 94 8.21 1.77 -2.76
C GLU A 94 7.88 0.71 -3.80
N GLY A 95 6.60 0.44 -4.05
CA GLY A 95 6.16 -0.46 -5.13
C GLY A 95 6.71 -0.05 -6.51
N ILE A 96 6.62 1.23 -6.86
CA ILE A 96 7.17 1.74 -8.13
C ILE A 96 8.70 1.63 -8.15
N ASN A 97 9.37 1.98 -7.05
CA ASN A 97 10.83 1.85 -6.95
C ASN A 97 11.28 0.39 -7.09
N LEU A 98 10.54 -0.57 -6.51
CA LEU A 98 10.84 -1.98 -6.67
C LEU A 98 10.88 -2.36 -8.15
N VAL A 99 9.90 -1.94 -8.95
CA VAL A 99 9.87 -2.20 -10.40
C VAL A 99 11.02 -1.47 -11.11
N ALA A 100 11.19 -0.17 -10.85
CA ALA A 100 12.23 0.64 -11.49
C ALA A 100 13.65 0.07 -11.27
N TYR A 101 13.96 -0.35 -10.04
CA TYR A 101 15.29 -0.87 -9.70
C TYR A 101 15.50 -2.34 -10.02
N SER A 102 14.48 -3.20 -9.90
CA SER A 102 14.64 -4.64 -10.17
C SER A 102 14.47 -4.99 -11.66
N TYR A 103 13.51 -4.36 -12.33
CA TYR A 103 13.24 -4.56 -13.74
C TYR A 103 13.94 -3.49 -14.57
N GLY A 104 13.64 -2.21 -14.33
CA GLY A 104 14.12 -1.11 -15.17
C GLY A 104 15.63 -1.08 -15.34
N LEU A 105 16.40 -1.18 -14.23
CA LEU A 105 17.87 -1.22 -14.32
C LEU A 105 18.44 -2.50 -14.93
N ALA A 106 17.69 -3.60 -14.91
CA ALA A 106 18.14 -4.88 -15.44
C ALA A 106 17.78 -5.09 -16.92
N THR A 107 16.82 -4.34 -17.44
CA THR A 107 16.25 -4.57 -18.78
C THR A 107 16.38 -3.40 -19.74
N LEU A 108 16.45 -2.15 -19.25
CA LEU A 108 16.54 -0.97 -20.09
C LEU A 108 17.99 -0.62 -20.40
N HIS A 109 18.23 -0.19 -21.64
CA HIS A 109 19.53 0.16 -22.17
C HIS A 109 19.52 1.56 -22.77
N ALA A 110 20.72 2.06 -23.11
CA ALA A 110 20.84 3.33 -23.81
C ALA A 110 20.07 3.29 -25.15
N GLY A 111 19.18 4.26 -25.33
CA GLY A 111 18.32 4.37 -26.52
C GLY A 111 16.88 3.86 -26.31
N ASP A 112 16.60 3.13 -25.23
CA ASP A 112 15.23 2.77 -24.85
C ASP A 112 14.47 3.99 -24.30
N GLU A 113 13.14 3.96 -24.43
CA GLU A 113 12.25 5.05 -24.00
C GLU A 113 11.32 4.59 -22.86
N ILE A 114 11.14 5.48 -21.87
CA ILE A 114 10.14 5.32 -20.81
C ILE A 114 9.05 6.37 -21.02
N LEU A 115 7.83 5.92 -21.30
CA LEU A 115 6.68 6.81 -21.49
C LEU A 115 5.93 7.01 -20.16
N ILE A 116 5.70 8.27 -19.80
CA ILE A 116 4.96 8.67 -18.59
C ILE A 116 3.93 9.75 -18.93
N GLY A 117 2.86 9.85 -18.13
CA GLY A 117 1.86 10.90 -18.28
C GLY A 117 2.37 12.29 -17.88
N GLY A 118 1.74 13.34 -18.41
CA GLY A 118 2.05 14.73 -18.04
C GLY A 118 1.58 15.15 -16.63
N TRP A 119 0.80 14.30 -15.96
CA TRP A 119 0.15 14.57 -14.67
C TRP A 119 0.59 13.60 -13.56
N GLU A 120 1.69 12.90 -13.76
CA GLU A 120 2.16 11.89 -12.81
C GLU A 120 2.53 12.50 -11.46
N HIS A 121 2.19 11.80 -10.39
CA HIS A 121 2.73 12.10 -9.06
C HIS A 121 4.25 11.87 -9.06
N HIS A 122 5.01 12.63 -8.27
CA HIS A 122 6.48 12.51 -8.23
C HIS A 122 6.98 11.08 -7.97
N SER A 123 6.22 10.28 -7.21
CA SER A 123 6.52 8.86 -6.98
C SER A 123 6.60 8.02 -8.25
N ASN A 124 5.88 8.40 -9.32
CA ASN A 124 5.90 7.76 -10.63
C ASN A 124 6.71 8.55 -11.68
N LEU A 125 7.58 9.45 -11.24
CA LEU A 125 8.48 10.23 -12.11
C LEU A 125 9.94 10.05 -11.72
N VAL A 126 10.27 10.33 -10.46
CA VAL A 126 11.65 10.35 -9.96
C VAL A 126 12.37 9.01 -10.11
N PRO A 127 11.76 7.84 -9.82
CA PRO A 127 12.44 6.56 -9.99
C PRO A 127 12.88 6.31 -11.45
N TRP A 128 12.04 6.70 -12.42
CA TRP A 128 12.34 6.53 -13.84
C TRP A 128 13.43 7.49 -14.31
N GLN A 129 13.45 8.73 -13.82
CA GLN A 129 14.56 9.65 -14.06
C GLN A 129 15.90 9.05 -13.60
N GLU A 130 15.92 8.40 -12.44
CA GLU A 130 17.14 7.76 -11.91
C GLU A 130 17.55 6.54 -12.75
N VAL A 131 16.59 5.73 -13.21
CA VAL A 131 16.84 4.64 -14.16
C VAL A 131 17.46 5.16 -15.46
N CYS A 132 16.89 6.22 -16.05
CA CYS A 132 17.43 6.84 -17.26
C CYS A 132 18.86 7.35 -17.05
N ARG A 133 19.15 7.99 -15.91
CA ARG A 133 20.53 8.42 -15.58
C ARG A 133 21.47 7.22 -15.54
N LYS A 134 21.13 6.18 -14.78
CA LYS A 134 22.01 5.01 -14.61
C LYS A 134 22.23 4.23 -15.89
N THR A 135 21.22 4.07 -16.74
CA THR A 135 21.31 3.30 -17.99
C THR A 135 21.99 4.09 -19.12
N THR A 136 21.80 5.42 -19.15
CA THR A 136 22.49 6.29 -20.13
C THR A 136 23.98 6.45 -19.81
N PHE A 137 24.37 6.50 -18.52
CA PHE A 137 25.78 6.58 -18.12
C PHE A 137 26.50 5.22 -18.06
N ALA A 138 25.78 4.10 -18.07
CA ALA A 138 26.38 2.75 -18.03
C ALA A 138 26.94 2.26 -19.38
N ALA A 139 26.83 3.05 -20.45
CA ALA A 139 27.50 2.78 -21.72
C ALA A 139 28.87 3.48 -21.76
N ASN A 140 29.87 2.91 -21.07
CA ASN A 140 31.31 3.06 -21.33
C ASN A 140 32.09 1.99 -20.57
#